data_AF-A0A6I4VV93-F1
#
_entry.id   AF-A0A6I4VV93-F1
#
_cell.length_a   1.000
_cell.length_b   1.000
_cell.length_c   1.000
_cell.angle_alpha   90.00
_cell.angle_beta   90.00
_cell.angle_gamma   90.00
#
_symmetry.space_group_name_H-M   'P 1'
#
loop_
_entity.id
_entity.type
_entity.pdbx_description
1 polymer ?
#
loop_
_entity_poly.entity_id
_entity_poly.type
_entity_poly.pdbx_seq_one_letter_code
_entity_poly.pdbx_strand_id
1 'polypeptide(L)' 'MPKDVMCEVNNCTYWGQGNRCEADQIYVVAQHEEQADNSEETDCHTFKPKHH' A
#
# COMPACT_ATOMS: atom_id res chain seq x y z
N MET A 1 9.50 -7.20 8.82
CA MET A 1 8.67 -7.01 7.61
C MET A 1 7.22 -6.95 8.06
N PRO A 2 6.40 -6.01 7.58
CA PRO A 2 4.97 -5.98 7.91
C PRO A 2 4.36 -7.29 7.43
N LYS A 3 3.71 -8.04 8.33
CA LYS A 3 3.09 -9.33 8.01
C LYS A 3 1.77 -9.18 7.26
N ASP A 4 1.17 -8.00 7.33
CA ASP A 4 -0.10 -7.68 6.73
C ASP A 4 0.01 -6.26 6.17
N VAL A 5 0.04 -6.16 4.83
CA VAL A 5 -0.03 -4.88 4.14
C VAL A 5 -1.50 -4.58 3.89
N MET A 6 -2.03 -3.60 4.61
CA MET A 6 -3.42 -3.17 4.47
C MET A 6 -3.42 -1.87 3.65
N CYS A 7 -3.69 -1.99 2.35
CA CYS A 7 -3.96 -0.86 1.46
C CYS A 7 -5.26 -1.10 0.69
N GLU A 8 -5.91 -0.04 0.23
CA GLU A 8 -7.04 -0.16 -0.69
C GLU A 8 -6.54 -0.51 -2.08
N VAL A 9 -6.74 -1.76 -2.47
CA VAL A 9 -6.21 -2.31 -3.74
C VAL A 9 -7.34 -2.69 -4.67
N ASN A 10 -8.24 -1.74 -4.94
CA ASN A 10 -9.46 -1.95 -5.75
C ASN A 10 -9.21 -2.61 -7.13
N ASN A 11 -7.99 -2.50 -7.65
CA ASN A 11 -7.56 -3.10 -8.92
C ASN A 11 -6.55 -4.25 -8.77
N CYS A 12 -6.36 -4.82 -7.56
CA CYS A 12 -5.49 -5.99 -7.38
C CYS A 12 -6.02 -7.17 -8.22
N THR A 13 -5.12 -7.89 -8.87
CA THR A 13 -5.44 -9.12 -9.62
C THR A 13 -4.98 -10.38 -8.89
N TYR A 14 -4.21 -10.21 -7.81
CA TYR A 14 -3.64 -11.27 -6.98
C TYR A 14 -4.43 -11.42 -5.66
N TRP A 15 -5.74 -11.55 -5.75
CA TRP A 15 -6.60 -11.71 -4.57
C TRP A 15 -6.43 -13.10 -3.94
N GLY A 16 -6.25 -13.12 -2.63
CA GLY A 16 -6.30 -14.29 -1.77
C GLY A 16 -7.61 -14.42 -1.01
N GLN A 17 -7.62 -15.30 -0.01
CA GLN A 17 -8.79 -15.47 0.85
C GLN A 17 -9.01 -14.26 1.78
N GLY A 18 -10.28 -13.96 2.04
CA GLY A 18 -10.66 -12.94 3.03
C GLY A 18 -10.47 -11.50 2.57
N ASN A 19 -10.60 -11.22 1.27
CA ASN A 19 -10.46 -9.87 0.68
C ASN A 19 -9.07 -9.26 0.92
N ARG A 20 -8.03 -10.09 0.87
CA ARG A 20 -6.63 -9.72 1.03
C ARG A 20 -5.92 -9.86 -0.31
N CYS A 21 -5.14 -8.86 -0.69
CA CYS A 21 -4.27 -8.98 -1.86
C CYS A 21 -2.98 -9.71 -1.42
N GLU A 22 -2.64 -10.80 -2.10
CA GLU A 22 -1.49 -11.68 -1.83
C GLU A 22 -0.33 -11.41 -2.81
N ALA A 23 -0.25 -10.21 -3.39
CA ALA A 23 0.86 -9.84 -4.26
C ALA A 23 2.18 -9.86 -3.47
N ASP A 24 3.24 -10.42 -4.09
CA ASP A 24 4.58 -10.47 -3.47
C ASP A 24 5.15 -9.06 -3.21
N GLN A 25 4.74 -8.08 -4.02
CA GLN A 25 5.15 -6.68 -3.90
C GLN A 25 4.00 -5.75 -4.31
N ILE A 26 3.91 -4.61 -3.64
CA ILE A 26 3.01 -3.51 -4.02
C ILE A 26 3.83 -2.24 -4.22
N TYR A 27 3.44 -1.43 -5.20
CA TYR A 27 4.01 -0.10 -5.40
C TYR A 27 2.99 0.93 -4.92
N VAL A 28 3.33 1.66 -3.86
CA VAL A 28 2.47 2.71 -3.31
C VAL A 28 2.83 4.03 -3.99
N VAL A 29 1.83 4.65 -4.62
CA VAL A 29 1.95 5.98 -5.22
C VAL A 29 1.19 6.96 -4.34
N ALA A 30 1.77 8.12 -4.09
CA ALA A 30 1.05 9.21 -3.45
C ALA A 30 -0.08 9.68 -4.39
N GLN A 31 -1.20 10.14 -3.83
CA GLN A 31 -2.28 10.69 -4.65
C GLN A 31 -1.88 11.97 -5.39
N HIS A 32 -0.74 12.59 -5.04
CA HIS A 32 -0.19 13.79 -5.67
C HIS A 32 1.20 13.52 -6.26
N GLU A 33 1.69 14.42 -7.13
CA GLU A 33 3.00 14.28 -7.80
C GLU A 33 4.21 14.30 -6.86
N GLU A 34 3.98 14.58 -5.57
CA GLU A 34 5.00 14.64 -4.52
C GLU A 34 5.15 13.30 -3.77
N GLN A 35 6.31 13.08 -3.15
CA GLN A 35 6.52 11.89 -2.31
C GLN A 35 5.62 11.98 -1.07
N ALA A 36 4.89 10.91 -0.77
CA ALA A 36 4.04 10.88 0.42
C ALA A 36 4.90 10.90 1.70
N ASP A 37 4.65 11.88 2.56
CA ASP A 37 5.35 12.02 3.84
C ASP A 37 4.68 11.21 4.96
N ASN A 38 3.41 10.86 4.79
CA ASN A 38 2.63 10.08 5.74
C ASN A 38 1.63 9.15 5.05
N SER A 39 0.99 8.27 5.83
CA SER A 39 0.04 7.29 5.30
C SER A 39 -1.30 7.89 4.86
N GLU A 40 -1.67 9.11 5.31
CA GLU A 40 -2.95 9.75 4.94
C GLU A 40 -2.94 10.28 3.50
N GLU A 41 -1.75 10.50 2.93
CA GLU A 41 -1.52 10.90 1.53
C GLU A 41 -1.52 9.71 0.55
N THR A 42 -1.68 8.50 1.08
CA THR A 42 -1.70 7.26 0.31
C THR A 42 -2.94 6.45 0.67
N ASP A 43 -3.40 5.61 -0.25
CA ASP A 43 -4.45 4.64 0.06
C ASP A 43 -3.92 3.43 0.83
N CYS A 44 -2.74 3.53 1.46
CA CYS A 44 -2.11 2.47 2.21
C CYS A 44 -1.92 2.81 3.69
N HIS A 45 -2.76 2.24 4.55
CA HIS A 45 -2.72 2.46 6.00
C HIS A 45 -1.43 1.98 6.68
N THR A 46 -0.71 1.06 6.05
CA THR A 46 0.56 0.52 6.57
C THR A 46 1.79 1.17 5.96
N PHE A 47 1.59 2.17 5.09
CA PHE A 47 2.67 2.94 4.50
C PHE A 47 3.55 3.58 5.56
N LYS A 48 4.86 3.52 5.34
CA LYS A 48 5.85 4.28 6.09
C LYS A 48 6.81 4.92 5.09
N PRO A 49 7.07 6.23 5.19
CA PRO A 49 8.06 6.87 4.34
C PRO A 49 9.42 6.20 4.56
N LYS A 50 10.18 6.02 3.47
CA LYS A 50 11.60 5.69 3.60
C LYS A 50 12.29 6.93 4.14
N HIS A 51 12.69 6.92 5.41
CA HIS A 51 13.66 7.88 5.90
C HIS A 51 14.95 7.72 5.09
N HIS A 52 15.34 8.80 4.41
CA HIS A 52 16.67 8.95 3.81
C HIS A 52 17.69 9.34 4.87
#